data_AF-A0A8X6P3Y1-F1
#
_entry.id   AF-A0A8X6P3Y1-F1
#
_cell.length_a   1.000
_cell.length_b   1.000
_cell.length_c   1.000
_cell.angle_alpha   90.00
_cell.angle_beta   90.00
_cell.angle_gamma   90.00
#
_symmetry.space_group_name_H-M   'P 1'
#
loop_
_entity.id
_entity.type
_entity.pdbx_description
1 polymer ?
#
loop_
_entity_poly.entity_id
_entity_poly.type
_entity_poly.pdbx_seq_one_letter_code
_entity_poly.pdbx_strand_id
1 'polypeptide(L)'
;MSWPTNSLDPIPIEHIWNIMGRQLRVRRPPIRNISDLLDRCLNIWYNLSPVIYEVLVASMPRRVEAVLRANSLLTGGHNVLALECSQQRLHRMKF
;
A
#
# COMPACT_ATOMS: atom_id res chain seq x y z
N MET A 1 -3.49 -4.16 -19.85
CA MET A 1 -2.55 -3.71 -18.80
C MET A 1 -2.38 -4.84 -17.80
N SER A 2 -1.19 -5.42 -17.67
CA SER A 2 -0.88 -6.48 -16.71
C SER A 2 -0.28 -5.88 -15.44
N TRP A 3 -0.99 -6.00 -14.32
CA TRP A 3 -0.44 -5.65 -13.01
C TRP A 3 0.57 -6.73 -12.61
N PRO A 4 1.74 -6.39 -12.05
CA PRO A 4 2.71 -7.41 -11.67
C PRO A 4 2.23 -8.18 -10.45
N THR A 5 2.21 -9.51 -10.58
CA THR A 5 1.75 -10.50 -9.59
C THR A 5 2.45 -10.38 -8.22
N ASN A 6 3.60 -9.71 -8.17
CA ASN A 6 4.48 -9.67 -7.00
C ASN A 6 4.66 -8.25 -6.44
N SER A 7 3.67 -7.34 -6.54
CA SER A 7 3.76 -6.08 -5.80
C SER A 7 3.68 -6.38 -4.30
N LEU A 8 4.86 -6.56 -3.70
CA LEU A 8 5.10 -6.73 -2.26
C LEU A 8 4.91 -5.39 -1.53
N ASP A 9 3.74 -4.80 -1.74
CA ASP A 9 3.09 -3.83 -0.88
C ASP A 9 1.61 -3.83 -1.28
N PRO A 10 0.68 -4.11 -0.34
CA PRO A 10 -0.74 -4.27 -0.65
C PRO A 10 -1.25 -2.99 -1.31
N ILE A 11 -1.87 -3.09 -2.50
CA ILE A 11 -2.51 -2.01 -3.28
C ILE A 11 -3.17 -0.99 -2.33
N PRO A 12 -3.18 0.33 -2.62
CA PRO A 12 -3.69 1.33 -1.68
C PRO A 12 -5.04 1.00 -1.01
N ILE A 13 -5.93 0.34 -1.74
CA ILE A 13 -7.23 -0.11 -1.23
C ILE A 13 -7.14 -1.29 -0.23
N GLU A 14 -6.18 -2.19 -0.40
CA GLU A 14 -5.87 -3.28 0.55
C GLU A 14 -5.39 -2.76 1.90
N HIS A 15 -4.66 -1.64 1.90
CA HIS A 15 -4.31 -0.97 3.14
C HIS A 15 -5.56 -0.48 3.89
N ILE A 16 -6.53 0.08 3.17
CA ILE A 16 -7.79 0.54 3.74
C ILE A 16 -8.60 -0.66 4.28
N TRP A 17 -8.72 -1.75 3.53
CA TRP A 17 -9.41 -2.96 4.00
C TRP A 17 -8.78 -3.55 5.27
N ASN A 18 -7.44 -3.55 5.38
CA ASN A 18 -6.77 -4.00 6.60
C ASN A 18 -7.09 -3.11 7.82
N ILE A 19 -7.10 -1.78 7.64
CA ILE A 19 -7.51 -0.84 8.69
C ILE A 19 -8.95 -1.12 9.12
N MET A 20 -9.87 -1.24 8.16
CA MET A 20 -11.27 -1.54 8.45
C MET A 20 -11.44 -2.86 9.20
N GLY A 21 -10.75 -3.92 8.75
CA GLY A 21 -10.78 -5.23 9.41
C GLY A 21 -10.24 -5.20 10.84
N ARG A 22 -9.19 -4.41 11.10
CA ARG A 22 -8.67 -4.19 12.47
C ARG A 22 -9.71 -3.50 13.35
N GLN A 23 -10.34 -2.44 12.85
CA GLN A 23 -11.36 -1.70 13.59
C GLN A 23 -12.61 -2.56 13.88
N LEU A 24 -13.02 -3.41 12.94
CA LEU A 24 -14.13 -4.35 13.14
C LEU A 24 -13.83 -5.36 14.26
N ARG A 25 -12.60 -5.91 14.31
CA ARG A 25 -12.21 -6.92 15.31
C ARG A 25 -12.19 -6.38 16.75
N VAL A 26 -11.80 -5.12 16.95
CA VAL A 26 -11.72 -4.52 18.29
C VAL A 26 -13.07 -4.02 18.80
N ARG A 27 -14.04 -3.81 17.90
CA ARG A 27 -15.35 -3.24 18.25
C ARG A 27 -16.22 -4.26 19.00
N ARG A 28 -16.82 -3.81 20.11
CA ARG A 28 -17.80 -4.59 20.89
C ARG A 28 -19.18 -3.94 20.84
N PRO A 29 -20.28 -4.72 20.96
CA PRO A 29 -20.34 -6.18 21.05
C PRO A 29 -19.89 -6.86 19.74
N PRO A 30 -19.55 -8.16 19.73
CA PRO A 30 -19.22 -8.88 18.50
C PRO A 30 -20.37 -8.78 17.49
N ILE A 31 -20.02 -8.90 16.20
CA ILE A 31 -20.96 -8.83 15.09
C ILE A 31 -21.85 -10.08 15.12
N ARG A 32 -23.18 -9.90 15.10
CA ARG A 32 -24.14 -10.99 15.31
C ARG A 32 -24.85 -11.45 14.05
N ASN A 33 -24.96 -10.57 13.06
CA ASN A 33 -25.65 -10.83 11.79
C ASN A 33 -25.04 -9.99 10.65
N ILE A 34 -25.47 -10.24 9.42
CA ILE A 34 -24.95 -9.57 8.22
C ILE A 34 -25.31 -8.09 8.21
N SER A 35 -26.51 -7.70 8.68
CA SER A 35 -26.92 -6.29 8.76
C SER A 35 -25.98 -5.50 9.67
N ASP A 36 -25.67 -6.04 10.86
CA ASP A 36 -24.71 -5.44 11.81
C ASP A 36 -23.32 -5.29 11.19
N LEU A 37 -22.89 -6.26 10.36
CA LEU A 37 -21.61 -6.20 9.67
C LEU A 37 -21.60 -5.06 8.66
N LEU A 38 -22.63 -4.95 7.83
CA LEU A 38 -22.74 -3.92 6.80
C LEU A 38 -22.79 -2.53 7.42
N ASP A 39 -23.62 -2.32 8.44
CA ASP A 39 -23.74 -1.03 9.14
C ASP A 39 -22.40 -0.61 9.76
N ARG A 40 -21.68 -1.54 10.37
CA ARG A 40 -20.36 -1.25 10.95
C ARG A 40 -19.30 -0.99 9.90
N CYS A 41 -19.30 -1.73 8.79
CA CYS A 41 -18.40 -1.49 7.67
C CYS A 41 -18.62 -0.08 7.10
N LEU A 42 -19.87 0.30 6.85
CA LEU A 42 -20.24 1.63 6.38
C LEU A 42 -19.85 2.71 7.39
N ASN A 43 -20.17 2.51 8.68
CA ASN A 43 -19.78 3.44 9.73
C ASN A 43 -18.27 3.65 9.78
N ILE A 44 -17.47 2.59 9.71
CA ILE A 44 -16.02 2.71 9.67
C ILE A 44 -15.57 3.47 8.43
N TRP A 45 -16.09 3.09 7.25
CA TRP A 45 -15.75 3.71 5.98
C TRP A 45 -15.97 5.23 6.00
N TYR A 46 -17.14 5.67 6.45
CA TYR A 46 -17.47 7.11 6.51
C TYR A 46 -16.73 7.87 7.62
N ASN A 47 -16.22 7.17 8.64
CA ASN A 47 -15.46 7.77 9.74
C ASN A 47 -13.94 7.54 9.62
N LEU A 48 -13.44 7.14 8.44
CA LEU A 48 -12.00 7.08 8.20
C LEU A 48 -11.41 8.47 8.28
N SER A 49 -10.35 8.62 9.07
CA SER A 49 -9.66 9.90 9.21
C SER A 49 -8.99 10.32 7.89
N PRO A 50 -9.10 11.59 7.47
CA PRO A 50 -8.37 12.14 6.33
C PRO A 50 -6.87 11.81 6.32
N VAL A 51 -6.26 11.74 7.51
CA VAL A 51 -4.84 11.39 7.71
C VAL A 51 -4.48 10.04 7.10
N ILE A 52 -5.39 9.08 7.08
CA ILE A 52 -5.15 7.76 6.48
C ILE A 52 -4.90 7.92 4.97
N TYR A 53 -5.68 8.77 4.30
CA TYR A 53 -5.51 9.03 2.88
C TYR A 53 -4.24 9.81 2.59
N GLU A 54 -3.88 10.77 3.43
CA GLU A 54 -2.62 11.52 3.30
C GLU A 54 -1.40 10.60 3.41
N VAL A 55 -1.37 9.72 4.41
CA VAL A 55 -0.30 8.72 4.59
C VAL A 55 -0.25 7.78 3.38
N LEU A 56 -1.41 7.39 2.86
CA LEU A 56 -1.50 6.50 1.70
C LEU A 56 -0.92 7.17 0.45
N VAL A 57 -1.31 8.42 0.16
CA VAL A 57 -0.80 9.21 -0.96
C VAL A 57 0.70 9.46 -0.81
N ALA A 58 1.16 9.85 0.39
CA ALA A 58 2.57 10.05 0.69
C ALA A 58 3.40 8.77 0.51
N SER A 59 2.80 7.59 0.71
CA SER A 59 3.47 6.30 0.50
C SER A 59 3.56 5.87 -0.97
N MET A 60 2.89 6.56 -1.90
CA MET A 60 2.83 6.14 -3.30
C MET A 60 4.18 6.07 -4.02
N PRO A 61 5.10 7.05 -3.89
CA PRO A 61 6.41 6.98 -4.53
C PRO A 61 7.19 5.71 -4.14
N ARG A 62 7.16 5.36 -2.85
CA ARG A 62 7.82 4.14 -2.33
C ARG A 62 7.20 2.86 -2.90
N ARG A 63 5.87 2.82 -3.04
CA ARG A 63 5.15 1.68 -3.63
C ARG A 63 5.49 1.51 -5.12
N VAL A 64 5.54 2.62 -5.87
CA VAL A 64 5.96 2.61 -7.28
C VAL A 64 7.39 2.11 -7.41
N GLU A 65 8.29 2.57 -6.55
CA GLU A 65 9.68 2.11 -6.52
C GLU A 65 9.78 0.61 -6.19
N ALA A 66 8.99 0.12 -5.23
CA ALA A 66 8.92 -1.30 -4.90
C ALA A 66 8.43 -2.14 -6.09
N VAL A 67 7.42 -1.66 -6.83
CA VAL A 67 6.93 -2.30 -8.07
C VAL A 67 8.01 -2.32 -9.15
N LEU A 68 8.73 -1.21 -9.36
CA LEU A 68 9.82 -1.15 -10.32
C LEU A 68 10.96 -2.12 -9.96
N ARG A 69 11.34 -2.18 -8.68
CA ARG A 69 12.32 -3.17 -8.19
C ARG A 69 11.84 -4.60 -8.41
N ALA A 70 10.61 -4.93 -8.03
CA ALA A 70 10.05 -6.26 -8.22
C ALA A 70 10.05 -6.67 -9.70
N ASN A 71 9.70 -5.76 -10.61
CA ASN A 71 9.73 -6.03 -12.05
C ASN A 71 11.16 -6.18 -12.59
N SER A 72 12.13 -5.40 -12.09
CA SER A 72 13.53 -5.55 -12.48
C SER A 72 14.16 -6.85 -11.98
N LEU A 73 13.73 -7.34 -10.80
CA LEU A 73 14.16 -8.62 -10.25
C LEU A 73 13.57 -9.82 -11.01
N LEU A 74 12.38 -9.66 -11.59
CA LEU A 74 11.69 -10.72 -12.34
C LEU A 74 12.14 -10.85 -13.81
N THR A 75 12.75 -9.80 -14.38
CA THR A 75 13.09 -9.76 -15.82
C THR A 75 14.58 -9.91 -16.14
N GLY A 76 15.47 -10.02 -15.15
CA GLY A 76 16.86 -10.41 -15.36
C GLY A 76 17.85 -9.70 -14.44
N GLY A 77 18.62 -10.49 -13.69
CA GLY A 77 19.67 -10.06 -12.76
C GLY A 77 20.89 -9.37 -13.37
N HIS A 78 20.73 -8.57 -14.42
CA HIS A 78 21.83 -7.85 -15.09
C HIS A 78 21.82 -6.33 -14.87
N ASN A 79 20.75 -5.76 -14.28
CA ASN A 79 20.58 -4.30 -14.17
C ASN A 79 20.71 -3.71 -12.76
N VAL A 80 21.00 -4.54 -11.74
CA VAL A 80 21.16 -4.06 -10.34
C VAL A 80 22.27 -3.00 -10.25
N LEU A 81 23.35 -3.15 -11.02
CA LEU A 81 24.44 -2.18 -11.08
C LEU A 81 24.05 -0.84 -11.74
N ALA A 82 23.10 -0.85 -12.70
CA ALA A 82 22.68 0.36 -13.39
C ALA A 82 21.74 1.24 -12.55
N LEU A 83 20.90 0.62 -11.72
CA LEU A 83 20.01 1.36 -10.82
C LEU A 83 20.77 1.96 -9.64
N GLU A 84 21.73 1.22 -9.05
CA GLU A 84 22.60 1.78 -7.99
C GLU A 84 23.44 2.95 -8.51
N CYS A 85 23.97 2.85 -9.72
CA CYS A 85 24.73 3.93 -10.37
C CYS A 85 23.87 5.19 -10.61
N SER A 86 22.59 5.01 -10.94
CA SER A 86 21.66 6.14 -11.14
C SER A 86 21.22 6.78 -9.82
N GLN A 87 21.04 5.98 -8.76
CA GLN A 87 20.68 6.45 -7.41
C GLN A 87 21.84 7.20 -6.73
N GLN A 88 23.08 6.71 -6.87
CA GLN A 88 24.27 7.42 -6.38
C GLN A 88 24.48 8.76 -7.09
N ARG A 89 24.12 8.86 -8.37
CA ARG A 89 24.24 10.12 -9.14
C ARG A 89 23.27 11.20 -8.67
N LEU A 90 22.04 10.82 -8.29
CA LEU A 90 21.08 11.77 -7.73
C LEU A 90 21.50 12.28 -6.34
N HIS A 91 22.09 11.42 -5.51
CA HIS A 91 22.58 11.81 -4.18
C HIS A 91 23.83 12.70 -4.25
N ARG A 92 24.62 12.62 -5.32
CA ARG A 92 25.83 13.42 -5.56
C ARG A 92 25.56 14.76 -6.26
N MET A 93 24.34 14.99 -6.76
CA MET A 93 23.89 16.26 -7.35
C MET A 93 23.18 17.20 -6.37
N LYS A 94 23.04 16.78 -5.11
CA LYS A 94 22.62 17.64 -4.00
C LYS A 94 23.80 17.89 -3.06
N PHE A 95 24.85 18.52 -3.56
CA PHE A 95 25.78 19.44 -2.88
C PHE A 95 26.62 20.13 -3.95
#